data_AF-F6DAV0-F1
#
_entry.id   AF-F6DAV0-F1
#
_cell.length_a   1.000
_cell.length_b   1.000
_cell.length_c   1.000
_cell.angle_alpha   90.00
_cell.angle_beta   90.00
_cell.angle_gamma   90.00
#
_symmetry.space_group_name_H-M   'P 1'
#
loop_
_entity.id
_entity.type
_entity.pdbx_description
1 polymer ?
#
loop_
_entity_poly.entity_id
_entity_poly.type
_entity_poly.pdbx_seq_one_letter_code
_entity_poly.pdbx_strand_id
1 'polypeptide(L)' 'MRVNSIKELAVVLQNQRLSLDFSQSQLADLACTRQATVSNFENNPAQAKIETLFKLLSVLDLELEIRPKGQLAHDNKLDW' A
#
# COMPACT_ATOMS: atom_id res chain seq x y z
N MET A 1 -11.39 -0.34 -1.79
CA MET A 1 -11.42 1.12 -1.50
C MET A 1 -10.70 1.85 -2.63
N ARG A 2 -11.12 3.07 -3.00
CA ARG A 2 -10.36 3.90 -3.98
C ARG A 2 -9.41 4.82 -3.22
N VAL A 3 -8.12 4.81 -3.58
CA VAL A 3 -7.07 5.67 -3.02
C VAL A 3 -6.69 6.71 -4.06
N ASN A 4 -6.80 8.00 -3.74
CA ASN A 4 -6.53 9.10 -4.66
C ASN A 4 -5.48 10.09 -4.17
N SER A 5 -4.89 9.87 -2.99
CA SER A 5 -3.82 10.69 -2.44
C SER A 5 -2.72 9.85 -1.79
N ILE A 6 -1.51 10.42 -1.73
CA ILE A 6 -0.36 9.77 -1.07
C ILE A 6 -0.59 9.52 0.43
N LYS A 7 -1.41 10.36 1.08
CA LYS A 7 -1.76 10.21 2.50
C LYS A 7 -2.72 9.04 2.70
N GLU A 8 -3.75 8.93 1.85
CA GLU A 8 -4.65 7.78 1.86
C GLU A 8 -3.89 6.48 1.61
N LEU A 9 -2.93 6.48 0.67
CA LEU A 9 -2.08 5.32 0.41
C LEU A 9 -1.29 4.89 1.64
N ALA A 10 -0.64 5.84 2.32
CA ALA A 10 0.11 5.57 3.55
C ALA A 10 -0.77 4.98 4.66
N VAL A 11 -1.97 5.55 4.87
CA VAL A 11 -2.94 5.05 5.86
C VAL A 11 -3.40 3.63 5.53
N VAL A 12 -3.66 3.31 4.25
CA VAL A 12 -4.04 1.95 3.85
C VAL A 12 -2.95 0.95 4.17
N LEU A 13 -1.71 1.25 3.79
CA LEU A 13 -0.58 0.36 4.05
C LEU A 13 -0.32 0.20 5.56
N GLN A 14 -0.44 1.28 6.34
CA GLN A 14 -0.31 1.23 7.79
C GLN A 14 -1.41 0.37 8.43
N ASN A 15 -2.66 0.56 8.02
CA ASN A 15 -3.78 -0.23 8.54
C ASN A 15 -3.63 -1.72 8.21
N GLN A 16 -3.16 -2.04 7.00
CA GLN A 16 -2.87 -3.43 6.64
C GLN A 16 -1.70 -4.00 7.44
N ARG A 17 -0.65 -3.21 7.71
CA ARG A 17 0.43 -3.65 8.59
C ARG A 17 -0.10 -3.99 9.99
N LEU A 18 -0.95 -3.12 10.54
CA LEU A 18 -1.53 -3.30 11.87
C LEU A 18 -2.52 -4.47 11.92
N SER A 19 -3.28 -4.75 10.85
CA SER A 19 -4.17 -5.91 10.80
C SER A 19 -3.43 -7.25 10.77
N LEU A 20 -2.15 -7.24 10.33
CA LEU A 20 -1.24 -8.38 10.38
C LEU A 20 -0.41 -8.44 11.68
N ASP A 21 -0.69 -7.57 12.66
CA ASP A 21 0.06 -7.43 13.92
C ASP A 21 1.57 -7.19 13.74
N PHE A 22 1.98 -6.64 12.60
CA PHE A 22 3.37 -6.32 12.34
C PHE A 22 3.74 -4.96 12.95
N SER A 23 4.84 -4.92 13.70
CA SER A 23 5.54 -3.67 13.98
C SER A 23 6.20 -3.11 12.72
N GLN A 24 6.58 -1.82 12.76
CA GLN A 24 7.32 -1.20 11.65
C GLN A 24 8.67 -1.89 11.40
N SER A 25 9.33 -2.40 12.45
CA SER A 25 10.58 -3.16 12.32
C SER A 25 10.36 -4.49 11.62
N GLN A 26 9.34 -5.26 12.03
CA GLN A 26 9.02 -6.55 11.40
C GLN A 26 8.69 -6.38 9.91
N LEU A 27 7.87 -5.39 9.55
CA LEU A 27 7.59 -5.10 8.14
C LEU A 27 8.87 -4.71 7.39
N ALA A 28 9.75 -3.92 8.01
CA ALA A 28 10.99 -3.50 7.38
C ALA A 28 11.93 -4.66 7.11
N ASP A 29 12.07 -5.57 8.08
CA ASP A 29 12.93 -6.75 7.98
C ASP A 29 12.45 -7.67 6.85
N LEU A 30 11.14 -7.96 6.80
CA LEU A 30 10.53 -8.76 5.74
C LEU A 30 10.62 -8.10 4.36
N ALA A 31 10.54 -6.77 4.30
CA ALA A 31 10.62 -6.00 3.06
C ALA A 31 12.06 -5.64 2.64
N CYS A 32 13.07 -6.18 3.33
CA CYS A 32 14.49 -5.88 3.12
C CYS A 32 14.77 -4.37 3.06
N THR A 33 14.23 -3.62 4.02
CA THR A 33 14.36 -2.16 4.15
C THR A 33 14.68 -1.76 5.59
N ARG A 34 14.81 -0.46 5.86
CA ARG A 34 15.04 0.05 7.23
C ARG A 34 13.70 0.38 7.89
N GLN A 35 13.58 0.15 9.20
CA GLN A 35 12.40 0.58 9.97
C GLN A 35 12.13 2.09 9.79
N ALA A 36 13.16 2.92 9.76
CA ALA A 36 13.03 4.36 9.50
C ALA A 36 12.40 4.66 8.13
N THR A 37 12.62 3.80 7.13
CA THR A 37 11.98 3.91 5.80
C THR A 37 10.49 3.61 5.89
N VAL A 38 10.08 2.58 6.65
CA VAL A 38 8.67 2.27 6.90
C VAL A 38 8.00 3.41 7.67
N SER A 39 8.61 3.89 8.76
CA SER A 39 8.09 5.01 9.53
C SER A 39 7.95 6.29 8.70
N ASN A 40 8.94 6.60 7.86
CA ASN A 40 8.87 7.75 6.97
C ASN A 40 7.81 7.57 5.88
N PHE A 41 7.59 6.35 5.38
CA PHE A 41 6.52 6.06 4.44
C PHE A 41 5.14 6.34 5.08
N GLU A 42 4.92 5.88 6.32
CA GLU A 42 3.65 6.05 7.02
C GLU A 42 3.36 7.51 7.40
N ASN A 43 4.38 8.25 7.83
CA ASN A 43 4.20 9.62 8.33
C ASN A 43 4.43 10.71 7.28
N ASN A 44 5.37 10.51 6.35
CA ASN A 44 5.79 11.48 5.33
C ASN A 44 5.90 10.84 3.92
N PRO A 45 4.79 10.33 3.35
CA PRO A 45 4.81 9.56 2.11
C PRO A 45 5.23 10.35 0.86
N ALA A 46 5.31 11.68 0.92
CA ALA A 46 5.65 12.52 -0.23
C ALA A 46 7.04 12.25 -0.82
N GLN A 47 7.97 11.72 -0.01
CA GLN A 47 9.33 11.38 -0.43
C GLN A 47 9.53 9.87 -0.60
N ALA A 48 8.46 9.06 -0.48
CA ALA A 48 8.55 7.63 -0.63
C ALA A 48 8.92 7.25 -2.07
N LYS A 49 9.87 6.32 -2.20
CA LYS A 49 10.21 5.74 -3.49
C LYS A 49 9.15 4.73 -3.90
N ILE A 50 8.82 4.68 -5.20
CA ILE A 50 7.94 3.66 -5.78
C ILE A 50 8.48 2.24 -5.50
N GLU A 51 9.80 2.06 -5.54
CA GLU A 51 10.42 0.78 -5.18
C GLU A 51 10.09 0.34 -3.75
N THR A 52 10.10 1.27 -2.79
CA THR A 52 9.69 1.00 -1.41
C THR A 52 8.23 0.61 -1.34
N LEU A 53 7.35 1.32 -2.05
CA LEU A 53 5.92 0.95 -2.13
C LEU A 53 5.76 -0.51 -2.55
N PHE A 54 6.38 -0.95 -3.66
CA PHE A 54 6.23 -2.33 -4.12
C PHE A 54 6.80 -3.38 -3.16
N LYS A 55 7.92 -3.07 -2.47
CA LYS A 55 8.45 -3.93 -1.42
C LYS A 55 7.46 -4.11 -0.27
N LEU A 56 6.83 -3.02 0.18
CA LEU A 56 5.82 -3.08 1.25
C LEU A 56 4.56 -3.83 0.80
N LEU A 57 4.05 -3.55 -0.41
CA LEU A 57 2.90 -4.25 -0.97
C LEU A 57 3.12 -5.77 -1.01
N SER A 58 4.31 -6.22 -1.43
CA SER A 58 4.65 -7.64 -1.49
C SER A 58 4.62 -8.35 -0.14
N VAL A 59 4.97 -7.66 0.95
CA VAL A 59 4.96 -8.25 2.30
C VAL A 59 3.57 -8.16 2.95
N LEU A 60 2.82 -7.11 2.63
CA LEU A 60 1.47 -6.87 3.15
C LEU A 60 0.38 -7.66 2.42
N ASP A 61 0.76 -8.48 1.45
CA ASP A 61 -0.14 -9.26 0.58
C ASP A 61 -1.16 -8.35 -0.13
N LEU A 62 -0.67 -7.26 -0.71
CA LEU A 62 -1.47 -6.27 -1.42
C LEU A 62 -1.02 -6.14 -2.89
N GLU A 63 -2.00 -5.88 -3.76
CA GLU A 63 -1.77 -5.52 -5.16
C GLU A 63 -2.14 -4.06 -5.45
N LEU A 64 -1.51 -3.48 -6.47
CA LEU A 64 -1.81 -2.13 -6.96
C LEU A 64 -2.43 -2.20 -8.35
N GLU A 65 -3.65 -1.70 -8.48
CA GLU A 65 -4.36 -1.60 -9.76
C GLU A 65 -4.53 -0.14 -10.16
N ILE A 66 -4.24 0.18 -11.42
CA ILE A 66 -4.44 1.52 -11.99
C ILE A 66 -5.68 1.51 -12.88
N ARG A 67 -6.67 2.37 -12.56
CA ARG A 67 -7.94 2.46 -13.28
C ARG A 67 -8.31 3.92 -13.63
N PRO A 68 -9.06 4.15 -14.72
CA PRO A 68 -9.62 5.47 -15.02
C PRO A 68 -10.51 6.00 -13.89
N LYS A 69 -10.39 7.30 -13.57
CA LYS A 69 -11.27 7.95 -12.60
C LYS A 69 -12.68 8.07 -13.19
N GLY A 70 -13.70 7.72 -12.40
CA GLY A 70 -15.11 7.91 -12.78
C GLY A 70 -15.76 6.76 -13.54
N GLN A 71 -15.02 5.71 -13.93
CA GLN A 71 -15.66 4.47 -14.33
C GLN A 71 -16.20 3.79 -13.07
N LEU A 72 -17.54 3.76 -12.93
CA LEU A 72 -18.19 2.71 -12.14
C LEU A 72 -17.64 1.40 -12.67
N ALA A 73 -17.30 0.46 -11.77
CA ALA A 73 -16.94 -0.87 -12.20
C ALA A 73 -18.07 -1.36 -13.11
N HIS A 74 -17.83 -1.42 -14.41
CA HIS A 74 -18.69 -2.18 -15.29
C HIS A 74 -18.40 -3.60 -14.83
N ASP A 75 -19.27 -4.08 -13.95
CA ASP A 75 -19.32 -5.47 -13.59
C ASP A 75 -19.55 -6.18 -14.92
N ASN A 76 -18.47 -6.66 -15.54
CA ASN A 76 -18.54 -7.57 -16.66
C ASN A 76 -19.08 -8.88 -16.07
N LYS A 77 -20.35 -8.85 -15.71
CA LYS A 77 -21.17 -10.04 -15.58
C LYS A 77 -21.19 -10.60 -16.99
N LEU A 78 -20.35 -11.61 -17.20
CA LEU A 78 -20.35 -12.38 -18.43
C LEU A 78 -21.77 -12.94 -18.59
N ASP A 79 -22.55 -12.36 -19.51
CA ASP A 79 -23.74 -12.99 -20.06
C ASP A 79 -23.26 -14.08 -21.03
N TRP A 80 -22.91 -15.25 -20.48
CA TRP A 80 -23.13 -16.57 -21.08
C TRP A 80 -22.97 -17.66 -20.01
#